data_AF-E1QST0-F1
#
_entry.id   AF-E1QST0-F1
#
_cell.length_a   1.000
_cell.length_b   1.000
_cell.length_c   1.000
_cell.angle_alpha   90.00
_cell.angle_beta   90.00
_cell.angle_gamma   90.00
#
_symmetry.space_group_name_H-M   'P 1'
#
loop_
_entity.id
_entity.type
_entity.pdbx_description
1 polymer ?
#
loop_
_entity_poly.entity_id
_entity_poly.type
_entity_poly.pdbx_seq_one_letter_code
_entity_poly.pdbx_strand_id
1 'polypeptide(L)'
;MRPFTLRGIYEFLNLLRSGGSIGGDRRLREFLRASLDLGFVSEVNGTYVITERGSRFMSAMEVGDATTIHALLMDSLESYRRVYELVSRGVTKPSELIRLTGYNAVVIDIVMRLIREVEALSPGSPLSKDLYARFEEVLLSKYRELSRRRWSRYVPITELVREVRNELNIPNRVVNAFLEEFIRRMGSKVVLTGAPGKGGRGSMEINGRRFTYIMIGD
;
A
#
# COMPACT_ATOMS: atom_id res chain seq x y z
N MET A 1 3.57 -9.63 21.15
CA MET A 1 2.17 -9.52 20.69
C MET A 1 2.22 -9.68 19.18
N ARG A 2 1.51 -10.65 18.59
CA ARG A 2 1.47 -10.76 17.12
C ARG A 2 0.47 -9.72 16.61
N PRO A 3 0.84 -8.84 15.66
CA PRO A 3 -0.09 -7.92 15.00
C PRO A 3 -1.34 -8.63 14.50
N PHE A 4 -2.52 -8.04 14.69
CA PHE A 4 -3.71 -8.47 13.99
C PHE A 4 -3.61 -8.09 12.50
N THR A 5 -4.30 -8.83 11.65
CA THR A 5 -4.40 -8.60 10.20
C THR A 5 -5.87 -8.41 9.83
N LEU A 6 -6.16 -7.77 8.70
CA LEU A 6 -7.52 -7.61 8.17
C LEU A 6 -8.18 -8.97 7.97
N ARG A 7 -7.44 -9.94 7.41
CA ARG A 7 -7.92 -11.31 7.25
C ARG A 7 -8.21 -11.98 8.59
N GLY A 8 -7.37 -11.76 9.61
CA GLY A 8 -7.59 -12.30 10.95
C GLY A 8 -8.83 -11.73 11.62
N ILE A 9 -9.09 -10.42 11.47
CA ILE A 9 -10.33 -9.79 11.94
C ILE A 9 -11.53 -10.38 11.18
N TYR A 10 -11.44 -10.51 9.86
CA TYR A 10 -12.51 -11.07 9.05
C TYR A 10 -12.87 -12.52 9.44
N GLU A 11 -11.86 -13.37 9.64
CA GLU A 11 -12.05 -14.75 10.11
C GLU A 11 -12.66 -14.78 11.52
N PHE A 12 -12.23 -13.89 12.41
CA PHE A 12 -12.80 -13.75 13.75
C PHE A 12 -14.27 -13.30 13.72
N LEU A 13 -14.64 -12.34 12.87
CA LEU A 13 -16.03 -11.91 12.74
C LEU A 13 -16.90 -13.02 12.14
N ASN A 14 -16.37 -13.82 11.21
CA ASN A 14 -17.07 -15.01 10.71
C ASN A 14 -17.32 -16.04 11.81
N LEU A 15 -16.33 -16.26 12.68
CA LEU A 15 -16.48 -17.13 13.85
C LEU A 15 -17.62 -16.64 14.75
N LEU A 16 -17.65 -15.34 15.09
CA LEU A 16 -18.73 -14.74 15.86
C LEU A 16 -20.09 -14.89 15.18
N ARG A 17 -20.18 -14.62 13.87
CA ARG A 17 -21.41 -14.78 13.07
C ARG A 17 -21.95 -16.21 13.13
N SER A 18 -21.06 -17.21 13.18
CA SER A 18 -21.42 -18.62 13.28
C SER A 18 -21.74 -19.11 14.70
N GLY A 19 -21.71 -18.24 15.71
CA GLY A 19 -21.93 -18.61 17.11
C GLY A 19 -20.72 -19.29 17.77
N GLY A 20 -19.52 -19.10 17.23
CA GLY A 20 -18.29 -19.68 17.78
C GLY A 20 -17.90 -19.08 19.14
N SER A 21 -17.28 -19.89 19.99
CA SER A 21 -16.82 -19.46 21.32
C SER A 21 -15.40 -18.88 21.27
N ILE A 22 -15.21 -17.73 21.94
CA ILE A 22 -13.90 -17.07 22.10
C ILE A 22 -13.04 -17.82 23.14
N GLY A 23 -13.68 -18.40 24.16
CA GLY A 23 -13.04 -19.22 25.19
C GLY A 23 -11.82 -18.60 25.89
N GLY A 24 -10.86 -19.47 26.24
CA GLY A 24 -9.57 -19.11 26.83
C GLY A 24 -8.49 -18.69 25.82
N ASP A 25 -8.82 -18.66 24.53
CA ASP A 25 -7.82 -18.41 23.49
C ASP A 25 -7.36 -16.94 23.52
N ARG A 26 -6.07 -16.75 23.85
CA ARG A 26 -5.44 -15.43 23.94
C ARG A 26 -5.53 -14.64 22.63
N ARG A 27 -5.43 -15.32 21.49
CA ARG A 27 -5.47 -14.70 20.16
C ARG A 27 -6.87 -14.25 19.79
N LEU A 28 -7.89 -15.06 20.10
CA LEU A 28 -9.29 -14.65 19.87
C LEU A 28 -9.67 -13.45 20.75
N ARG A 29 -9.12 -13.35 21.97
CA ARG A 29 -9.29 -12.16 22.82
C ARG A 29 -8.60 -10.91 22.25
N GLU A 30 -7.43 -11.07 21.62
CA GLU A 30 -6.75 -9.96 20.93
C GLU A 30 -7.59 -9.48 19.73
N PHE A 31 -8.18 -10.38 18.95
CA PHE A 31 -9.09 -10.01 17.86
C PHE A 31 -10.40 -9.40 18.35
N LEU A 32 -10.96 -9.89 19.46
CA LEU A 32 -12.12 -9.28 20.09
C LEU A 32 -11.82 -7.83 20.48
N ARG A 33 -10.71 -7.60 21.18
CA ARG A 33 -10.30 -6.25 21.59
C ARG A 33 -10.12 -5.33 20.39
N ALA A 34 -9.39 -5.79 19.36
CA ALA A 34 -9.22 -5.01 18.13
C ALA A 34 -10.56 -4.72 17.43
N SER A 35 -11.49 -5.68 17.42
CA SER A 35 -12.81 -5.52 16.79
C SER A 35 -13.73 -4.59 17.57
N LEU A 36 -13.61 -4.54 18.90
CA LEU A 36 -14.26 -3.57 19.76
C LEU A 36 -13.69 -2.17 19.53
N ASP A 37 -12.36 -2.02 19.53
CA ASP A 37 -11.67 -0.74 19.29
C ASP A 37 -12.01 -0.16 17.90
N LEU A 38 -12.20 -1.03 16.90
CA LEU A 38 -12.61 -0.63 15.54
C LEU A 38 -14.13 -0.40 15.40
N GLY A 39 -14.92 -0.70 16.43
CA GLY A 39 -16.38 -0.59 16.42
C GLY A 39 -17.07 -1.61 15.50
N PHE A 40 -16.41 -2.72 15.15
CA PHE A 40 -16.97 -3.80 14.35
C PHE A 40 -17.83 -4.75 15.19
N VAL A 41 -17.58 -4.78 16.50
CA VAL A 41 -18.33 -5.56 17.48
C VAL A 41 -18.79 -4.62 18.59
N SER A 42 -19.97 -4.89 19.15
CA SER A 42 -20.45 -4.27 20.39
C SER A 42 -20.86 -5.35 21.40
N GLU A 43 -20.84 -5.01 22.68
CA GLU A 43 -21.36 -5.88 23.73
C GLU A 43 -22.79 -5.45 24.08
N VAL A 44 -23.75 -6.36 23.92
CA VAL A 44 -25.16 -6.15 24.25
C VAL A 44 -25.59 -7.27 25.18
N ASN A 45 -25.97 -6.92 26.42
CA ASN A 45 -26.40 -7.87 27.45
C ASN A 45 -25.39 -9.03 27.68
N GLY A 46 -24.09 -8.70 27.75
CA GLY A 46 -23.02 -9.69 27.93
C GLY A 46 -22.74 -10.58 26.71
N THR A 47 -23.34 -10.28 25.56
CA THR A 47 -23.12 -10.99 24.30
C THR A 47 -22.47 -10.06 23.27
N TYR A 48 -21.46 -10.56 22.57
CA TYR A 48 -20.80 -9.82 21.49
C TYR A 48 -21.58 -9.94 20.18
N VAL A 49 -21.96 -8.80 19.61
CA VAL A 49 -22.77 -8.71 18.39
C VAL A 49 -22.01 -7.93 17.34
N ILE A 50 -22.08 -8.38 16.08
CA ILE A 50 -21.48 -7.67 14.95
C ILE A 50 -22.32 -6.42 14.66
N THR A 51 -21.67 -5.26 14.59
CA THR A 51 -22.34 -3.99 14.30
C THR A 51 -22.63 -3.86 12.79
N GLU A 52 -23.42 -2.85 12.41
CA GLU A 52 -23.57 -2.48 10.99
C GLU A 52 -22.21 -2.19 10.34
N ARG A 53 -21.31 -1.52 11.10
CA ARG A 53 -19.94 -1.22 10.66
C ARG A 53 -19.13 -2.51 10.44
N GLY A 54 -19.22 -3.46 11.37
CA GLY A 54 -18.59 -4.77 11.22
C GLY A 54 -19.12 -5.54 10.02
N SER A 55 -20.43 -5.46 9.78
CA SER A 55 -21.06 -6.07 8.59
C SER A 55 -20.55 -5.44 7.30
N ARG A 56 -20.46 -4.10 7.23
CA ARG A 56 -19.87 -3.38 6.09
C ARG A 56 -18.42 -3.78 5.85
N PHE A 57 -17.61 -3.93 6.91
CA PHE A 57 -16.23 -4.42 6.80
C PHE A 57 -16.19 -5.83 6.20
N MET A 58 -17.03 -6.76 6.70
CA MET A 58 -17.08 -8.13 6.19
C MET A 58 -17.46 -8.17 4.70
N SER A 59 -18.51 -7.46 4.29
CA SER A 59 -18.90 -7.40 2.88
C SER A 59 -17.80 -6.80 1.99
N ALA A 60 -17.11 -5.75 2.46
CA ALA A 60 -15.99 -5.16 1.73
C ALA A 60 -14.81 -6.13 1.57
N MET A 61 -14.52 -6.95 2.60
CA MET A 61 -13.50 -8.00 2.53
C MET A 61 -13.87 -9.12 1.55
N GLU A 62 -15.15 -9.50 1.47
CA GLU A 62 -15.64 -10.53 0.54
C GLU A 62 -15.48 -10.13 -0.93
N VAL A 63 -15.74 -8.86 -1.27
CA VAL A 63 -15.66 -8.35 -2.65
C VAL A 63 -14.34 -7.66 -2.99
N GLY A 64 -13.41 -7.55 -2.03
CA GLY A 64 -12.12 -6.87 -2.22
C GLY A 64 -12.22 -5.34 -2.33
N ASP A 65 -13.24 -4.71 -1.73
CA ASP A 65 -13.42 -3.26 -1.76
C ASP A 65 -12.46 -2.56 -0.78
N ALA A 66 -11.25 -2.30 -1.27
CA ALA A 66 -10.22 -1.57 -0.53
C ALA A 66 -10.64 -0.14 -0.13
N THR A 67 -11.53 0.50 -0.89
CA THR A 67 -11.96 1.88 -0.63
C THR A 67 -12.80 1.94 0.64
N THR A 68 -13.78 1.04 0.76
CA THR A 68 -14.60 0.94 1.97
C THR A 68 -13.76 0.55 3.17
N ILE A 69 -12.84 -0.41 3.03
CA ILE A 69 -11.96 -0.82 4.15
C ILE A 69 -11.06 0.34 4.58
N HIS A 70 -10.48 1.07 3.63
CA HIS A 70 -9.65 2.24 3.92
C HIS A 70 -10.42 3.29 4.72
N ALA A 71 -11.63 3.65 4.26
CA ALA A 71 -12.49 4.62 4.94
C ALA A 71 -12.81 4.17 6.38
N LEU A 72 -13.14 2.87 6.56
CA LEU A 72 -13.42 2.32 7.87
C LEU A 72 -12.22 2.45 8.84
N LEU A 73 -11.00 2.23 8.35
CA LEU A 73 -9.79 2.37 9.18
C LEU A 73 -9.46 3.85 9.46
N MET A 74 -9.67 4.75 8.49
CA MET A 74 -9.43 6.19 8.66
C MET A 74 -10.31 6.80 9.75
N ASP A 75 -11.58 6.41 9.83
CA ASP A 75 -12.48 6.96 10.85
C ASP A 75 -12.20 6.37 12.23
N SER A 76 -11.89 5.08 12.32
CA SER A 76 -11.88 4.33 13.58
C SER A 76 -10.50 4.25 14.25
N LEU A 77 -9.41 4.36 13.49
CA LEU A 77 -8.07 4.11 14.01
C LEU A 77 -7.19 5.34 13.81
N GLU A 78 -7.09 6.18 14.84
CA GLU A 78 -6.27 7.41 14.84
C GLU A 78 -4.83 7.15 14.36
N SER A 79 -4.24 6.06 14.84
CA SER A 79 -2.89 5.67 14.45
C SER A 79 -2.78 5.30 12.97
N TYR A 80 -3.81 4.68 12.40
CA TYR A 80 -3.91 4.45 10.97
C TYR A 80 -3.95 5.77 10.21
N ARG A 81 -4.85 6.68 10.60
CA ARG A 81 -5.03 7.98 9.95
C ARG A 81 -3.73 8.80 9.91
N ARG A 82 -3.11 9.01 11.06
CA ARG A 82 -1.88 9.82 11.16
C ARG A 82 -0.72 9.25 10.37
N VAL A 83 -0.50 7.95 10.48
CA VAL A 83 0.58 7.29 9.73
C VAL A 83 0.27 7.32 8.24
N TYR A 84 -0.98 7.05 7.85
CA TYR A 84 -1.40 7.12 6.45
C TYR A 84 -1.19 8.51 5.85
N GLU A 85 -1.56 9.59 6.55
CA GLU A 85 -1.34 10.97 6.11
C GLU A 85 0.15 11.32 5.95
N LEU A 86 1.02 10.76 6.80
CA LEU A 86 2.46 10.94 6.67
C LEU A 86 3.01 10.14 5.48
N VAL A 87 2.55 8.91 5.31
CA VAL A 87 2.94 8.03 4.19
C VAL A 87 2.48 8.62 2.86
N SER A 88 1.27 9.18 2.78
CA SER A 88 0.76 9.84 1.57
C SER A 88 1.57 11.11 1.22
N ARG A 89 2.16 11.76 2.22
CA ARG A 89 3.14 12.84 2.08
C ARG A 89 4.58 12.35 1.91
N GLY A 90 4.80 11.07 1.62
CA GLY A 90 6.12 10.50 1.32
C GLY A 90 6.99 10.17 2.53
N VAL A 91 6.48 10.29 3.76
CA VAL A 91 7.21 9.84 4.96
C VAL A 91 7.00 8.35 5.13
N THR A 92 7.98 7.57 4.69
CA THR A 92 7.88 6.09 4.65
C THR A 92 8.89 5.39 5.57
N LYS A 93 9.86 6.12 6.13
CA LYS A 93 10.87 5.57 7.04
C LYS A 93 10.27 5.31 8.43
N PRO A 94 10.34 4.08 8.98
CA PRO A 94 9.77 3.79 10.30
C PRO A 94 10.28 4.69 11.42
N SER A 95 11.58 5.00 11.44
CA SER A 95 12.17 5.90 12.44
C SER A 95 11.60 7.33 12.38
N GLU A 96 11.28 7.81 11.18
CA GLU A 96 10.70 9.12 10.96
C GLU A 96 9.22 9.15 11.33
N LEU A 97 8.47 8.09 10.99
CA LEU A 97 7.09 7.89 11.42
C LEU A 97 6.99 7.86 12.96
N ILE A 98 7.87 7.14 13.64
CA ILE A 98 7.95 7.11 15.11
C ILE A 98 8.16 8.53 15.65
N ARG A 99 9.15 9.27 15.10
CA ARG A 99 9.49 10.63 15.54
C ARG A 99 8.33 11.61 15.36
N LEU A 100 7.65 11.55 14.22
CA LEU A 100 6.59 12.51 13.87
C LEU A 100 5.24 12.20 14.53
N THR A 101 4.94 10.93 14.77
CA THR A 101 3.66 10.52 15.37
C THR A 101 3.70 10.39 16.89
N GLY A 102 4.89 10.14 17.45
CA GLY A 102 5.06 9.75 18.86
C GLY A 102 4.66 8.29 19.15
N TYR A 103 4.28 7.50 18.14
CA TYR A 103 3.95 6.10 18.33
C TYR A 103 5.20 5.22 18.45
N ASN A 104 5.08 4.13 19.21
CA ASN A 104 6.14 3.14 19.30
C ASN A 104 6.27 2.29 18.02
N ALA A 105 7.39 1.59 17.88
CA ALA A 105 7.70 0.78 16.71
C ALA A 105 6.67 -0.32 16.40
N VAL A 106 6.00 -0.88 17.42
CA VAL A 106 4.99 -1.92 17.25
C VAL A 106 3.74 -1.34 16.59
N VAL A 107 3.27 -0.18 17.03
CA VAL A 107 2.11 0.50 16.43
C VAL A 107 2.41 0.87 14.97
N ILE A 108 3.59 1.42 14.69
CA ILE A 108 4.00 1.74 13.32
C ILE A 108 4.06 0.48 12.44
N ASP A 109 4.60 -0.64 12.93
CA ASP A 109 4.62 -1.90 12.17
C ASP A 109 3.21 -2.41 11.85
N ILE A 110 2.31 -2.41 12.85
CA ILE A 110 0.92 -2.83 12.68
C ILE A 110 0.23 -1.97 11.62
N VAL A 111 0.32 -0.64 11.75
CA VAL A 111 -0.35 0.27 10.84
C VAL A 111 0.21 0.17 9.42
N MET A 112 1.54 0.14 9.27
CA MET A 112 2.17 -0.02 7.96
C MET A 112 1.83 -1.36 7.31
N ARG A 113 1.53 -2.40 8.09
CA ARG A 113 1.03 -3.68 7.58
C ARG A 113 -0.41 -3.57 7.13
N LEU A 114 -1.29 -2.94 7.92
CA LEU A 114 -2.69 -2.71 7.54
C LEU A 114 -2.78 -1.91 6.23
N ILE A 115 -2.00 -0.83 6.10
CA ILE A 115 -1.92 -0.06 4.85
C ILE A 115 -1.58 -0.98 3.66
N ARG A 116 -0.56 -1.83 3.80
CA ARG A 116 -0.15 -2.77 2.75
C ARG A 116 -1.18 -3.84 2.44
N GLU A 117 -1.96 -4.27 3.43
CA GLU A 117 -3.06 -5.23 3.25
C GLU A 117 -4.22 -4.57 2.50
N VAL A 118 -4.59 -3.34 2.86
CA VAL A 118 -5.60 -2.55 2.11
C VAL A 118 -5.17 -2.33 0.66
N GLU A 119 -3.92 -1.91 0.43
CA GLU A 119 -3.38 -1.75 -0.92
C GLU A 119 -3.41 -3.04 -1.75
N ALA A 120 -3.20 -4.19 -1.10
CA ALA A 120 -3.19 -5.48 -1.77
C ALA A 120 -4.58 -5.93 -2.24
N LEU A 121 -5.65 -5.45 -1.59
CA LEU A 121 -7.03 -5.78 -1.95
C LEU A 121 -7.51 -5.10 -3.23
N SER A 122 -6.91 -3.97 -3.61
CA SER A 122 -7.19 -3.29 -4.88
C SER A 122 -5.89 -2.77 -5.48
N PRO A 123 -5.33 -3.44 -6.52
CA PRO A 123 -4.28 -2.88 -7.37
C PRO A 123 -4.82 -1.61 -8.04
N GLY A 124 -4.59 -0.44 -7.42
CA GLY A 124 -5.20 0.86 -7.81
C GLY A 124 -5.71 1.74 -6.67
N SER A 125 -5.65 1.27 -5.42
CA SER A 125 -6.17 1.92 -4.19
C SER A 125 -5.78 3.42 -3.99
N PRO A 126 -6.62 4.26 -3.32
CA PRO A 126 -6.58 5.73 -3.28
C PRO A 126 -5.37 6.43 -2.66
N LEU A 127 -4.36 5.70 -2.15
CA LEU A 127 -3.02 6.27 -1.96
C LEU A 127 -2.46 6.85 -3.27
N SER A 128 -2.99 6.39 -4.40
CA SER A 128 -2.52 6.57 -5.78
C SER A 128 -2.85 7.91 -6.46
N LYS A 129 -3.30 8.97 -5.77
CA LYS A 129 -3.33 10.31 -6.39
C LYS A 129 -2.20 11.20 -5.93
N ASP A 130 -2.10 11.47 -4.63
CA ASP A 130 -1.04 12.36 -4.12
C ASP A 130 0.33 11.68 -4.15
N LEU A 131 0.40 10.41 -3.74
CA LEU A 131 1.64 9.63 -3.83
C LEU A 131 2.03 9.39 -5.30
N TYR A 132 1.05 9.23 -6.17
CA TYR A 132 1.29 9.08 -7.61
C TYR A 132 1.75 10.40 -8.26
N ALA A 133 1.14 11.53 -7.91
CA ALA A 133 1.57 12.85 -8.38
C ALA A 133 3.03 13.12 -7.95
N ARG A 134 3.36 12.79 -6.70
CA ARG A 134 4.74 12.88 -6.21
C ARG A 134 5.67 11.87 -6.88
N PHE A 135 5.17 10.67 -7.18
CA PHE A 135 5.90 9.72 -8.01
C PHE A 135 6.19 10.29 -9.40
N GLU A 136 5.22 10.91 -10.08
CA GLU A 136 5.43 11.53 -11.39
C GLU A 136 6.47 12.65 -11.32
N GLU A 137 6.38 13.53 -10.31
CA GLU A 137 7.36 14.59 -10.08
C GLU A 137 8.77 14.04 -9.90
N VAL A 138 8.94 13.06 -9.01
CA VAL A 138 10.24 12.44 -8.73
C VAL A 138 10.76 11.65 -9.94
N LEU A 139 9.89 10.90 -10.63
CA LEU A 139 10.24 10.15 -11.83
C LEU A 139 10.80 11.09 -12.91
N LEU A 140 10.11 12.18 -13.20
CA LEU A 140 10.53 13.15 -14.20
C LEU A 140 11.81 13.88 -13.78
N SER A 141 11.93 14.24 -12.50
CA SER A 141 13.14 14.87 -11.95
C SER A 141 14.36 13.95 -12.11
N LYS A 142 14.28 12.71 -11.60
CA LYS A 142 15.37 11.73 -11.70
C LYS A 142 15.67 11.34 -13.14
N TYR A 143 14.68 11.25 -14.02
CA TYR A 143 14.91 11.02 -15.44
C TYR A 143 15.74 12.15 -16.07
N ARG A 144 15.39 13.42 -15.81
CA ARG A 144 16.15 14.57 -16.33
C ARG A 144 17.58 14.59 -15.80
N GLU A 145 17.79 14.29 -14.53
CA GLU A 145 19.12 14.16 -13.93
C GLU A 145 19.95 13.07 -14.61
N LEU A 146 19.40 11.86 -14.74
CA LEU A 146 20.07 10.71 -15.36
C LEU A 146 20.34 10.94 -16.85
N SER A 147 19.39 11.54 -17.57
CA SER A 147 19.54 11.87 -18.99
C SER A 147 20.69 12.86 -19.21
N ARG A 148 20.76 13.93 -18.41
CA ARG A 148 21.85 14.92 -18.49
C ARG A 148 23.19 14.31 -18.12
N ARG A 149 23.25 13.55 -17.01
CA ARG A 149 24.49 12.89 -16.56
C ARG A 149 25.08 11.96 -17.62
N ARG A 150 24.22 11.28 -18.39
CA ARG A 150 24.61 10.32 -19.42
C ARG A 150 24.76 10.93 -20.82
N TRP A 151 24.40 12.21 -21.02
CA TRP A 151 24.30 12.84 -22.34
C TRP A 151 23.44 12.04 -23.33
N SER A 152 22.39 11.37 -22.82
CA SER A 152 21.51 10.50 -23.60
C SER A 152 20.07 10.65 -23.14
N ARG A 153 19.13 10.67 -24.09
CA ARG A 153 17.68 10.64 -23.79
C ARG A 153 17.19 9.23 -23.41
N TYR A 154 17.99 8.19 -23.65
CA TYR A 154 17.65 6.81 -23.27
C TYR A 154 18.25 6.47 -21.91
N VAL A 155 17.38 6.33 -20.90
CA VAL A 155 17.77 6.03 -19.51
C VAL A 155 17.46 4.58 -19.18
N PRO A 156 18.36 3.81 -18.53
CA PRO A 156 18.04 2.45 -18.09
C PRO A 156 16.89 2.44 -17.09
N ILE A 157 15.85 1.63 -17.36
CA ILE A 157 14.63 1.58 -16.54
C ILE A 157 14.96 1.16 -15.11
N THR A 158 15.81 0.15 -14.95
CA THR A 158 16.19 -0.39 -13.63
C THR A 158 16.95 0.62 -12.78
N GLU A 159 17.74 1.50 -13.38
CA GLU A 159 18.41 2.59 -12.66
C GLU A 159 17.40 3.65 -12.25
N LEU A 160 16.53 4.11 -13.17
CA LEU A 160 15.50 5.09 -12.88
C LEU A 160 14.57 4.63 -11.75
N VAL A 161 14.06 3.39 -11.86
CA VAL A 161 13.21 2.76 -10.84
C VAL A 161 13.93 2.72 -9.49
N ARG A 162 15.23 2.37 -9.48
CA ARG A 162 16.02 2.33 -8.24
C ARG A 162 16.17 3.72 -7.62
N GLU A 163 16.47 4.76 -8.40
CA GLU A 163 16.60 6.14 -7.90
C GLU A 163 15.25 6.65 -7.34
N VAL A 164 14.16 6.46 -8.08
CA VAL A 164 12.81 6.86 -7.64
C VAL A 164 12.40 6.12 -6.38
N ARG A 165 12.65 4.80 -6.34
CA ARG A 165 12.38 3.97 -5.17
C ARG A 165 13.18 4.45 -3.96
N ASN A 166 14.45 4.76 -4.13
CA ASN A 166 15.30 5.19 -3.02
C ASN A 166 14.85 6.56 -2.49
N GLU A 167 14.42 7.47 -3.38
CA GLU A 167 13.91 8.79 -3.03
C GLU A 167 12.58 8.71 -2.26
N LEU A 168 11.62 7.92 -2.77
CA LEU A 168 10.28 7.80 -2.19
C LEU A 168 10.20 6.75 -1.08
N ASN A 169 11.20 5.87 -1.00
CA ASN A 169 11.28 4.71 -0.10
C ASN A 169 9.98 3.88 -0.09
N ILE A 170 9.44 3.65 -1.29
CA ILE A 170 8.27 2.80 -1.54
C ILE A 170 8.67 1.41 -2.04
N PRO A 171 7.85 0.37 -1.84
CA PRO A 171 8.17 -0.99 -2.31
C PRO A 171 8.27 -1.08 -3.84
N ASN A 172 9.15 -1.96 -4.36
CA ASN A 172 9.30 -2.20 -5.81
C ASN A 172 7.95 -2.44 -6.52
N ARG A 173 7.05 -3.21 -5.90
CA ARG A 173 5.71 -3.48 -6.48
C ARG A 173 4.91 -2.20 -6.75
N VAL A 174 5.03 -1.19 -5.88
CA VAL A 174 4.31 0.08 -5.98
C VAL A 174 4.95 0.95 -7.06
N VAL A 175 6.28 1.04 -7.06
CA VAL A 175 7.03 1.75 -8.12
C VAL A 175 6.71 1.20 -9.49
N ASN A 176 6.66 -0.14 -9.63
CA ASN A 176 6.36 -0.81 -10.88
C ASN A 176 4.93 -0.51 -11.34
N ALA A 177 3.95 -0.63 -10.44
CA ALA A 177 2.56 -0.32 -10.76
C ALA A 177 2.36 1.15 -11.17
N PHE A 178 3.03 2.09 -10.47
CA PHE A 178 2.98 3.51 -10.83
C PHE A 178 3.70 3.80 -12.14
N LEU A 179 4.81 3.13 -12.43
CA LEU A 179 5.51 3.26 -13.70
C LEU A 179 4.66 2.75 -14.87
N GLU A 180 3.99 1.60 -14.70
CA GLU A 180 3.05 1.05 -15.69
C GLU A 180 1.91 2.03 -15.96
N GLU A 181 1.31 2.59 -14.91
CA GLU A 181 0.25 3.60 -15.01
C GLU A 181 0.76 4.88 -15.70
N PHE A 182 1.96 5.35 -15.37
CA PHE A 182 2.58 6.52 -16.01
C PHE A 182 2.79 6.30 -17.51
N ILE A 183 3.35 5.15 -17.90
CA ILE A 183 3.55 4.79 -19.31
C ILE A 183 2.21 4.76 -20.05
N ARG A 184 1.19 4.15 -19.43
CA ARG A 184 -0.16 4.09 -19.99
C ARG A 184 -0.76 5.47 -20.21
N ARG A 185 -0.60 6.40 -19.26
CA ARG A 185 -1.12 7.79 -19.34
C ARG A 185 -0.37 8.65 -20.35
N MET A 186 0.95 8.54 -20.38
CA MET A 186 1.80 9.36 -21.26
C MET A 186 1.78 8.88 -22.71
N GLY A 187 1.43 7.61 -22.95
CA GLY A 187 1.24 7.05 -24.28
C GLY A 187 2.43 7.29 -25.19
N SER A 188 2.22 8.00 -26.29
CA SER A 188 3.25 8.28 -27.30
C SER A 188 4.42 9.14 -26.80
N LYS A 189 4.29 9.81 -25.65
CA LYS A 189 5.39 10.57 -25.06
C LYS A 189 6.44 9.68 -24.40
N VAL A 190 6.14 8.41 -24.14
CA VAL A 190 7.10 7.46 -23.56
C VAL A 190 7.47 6.42 -24.59
N VAL A 191 8.76 6.32 -24.89
CA VAL A 191 9.31 5.29 -25.77
C VAL A 191 10.10 4.30 -24.93
N LEU A 192 9.67 3.05 -24.96
CA LEU A 192 10.37 1.93 -24.33
C LEU A 192 11.17 1.19 -25.39
N THR A 193 12.46 0.97 -25.15
CA THR A 193 13.32 0.22 -26.08
C THR A 193 13.91 -1.00 -25.40
N GLY A 194 13.89 -2.12 -26.13
CA GLY A 194 14.59 -3.34 -25.75
C GLY A 194 16.08 -3.25 -26.10
N ALA A 195 16.91 -4.04 -25.42
CA ALA A 195 18.26 -4.30 -25.92
C ALA A 195 18.18 -5.29 -27.11
N PRO A 196 18.84 -5.01 -28.25
CA PRO A 196 18.92 -5.96 -29.35
C PRO A 196 19.76 -7.17 -28.91
N GLY A 197 19.07 -8.28 -28.61
CA GLY A 197 19.69 -9.56 -28.29
C GLY A 197 20.25 -9.65 -26.86
N LYS A 198 19.96 -10.78 -26.22
CA LYS A 198 20.34 -11.20 -24.86
C LYS A 198 19.47 -10.62 -23.75
N GLY A 199 18.79 -11.53 -23.03
CA GLY A 199 18.10 -11.30 -21.77
C GLY A 199 19.07 -10.91 -20.64
N GLY A 200 19.66 -9.73 -20.77
CA GLY A 200 20.70 -9.21 -19.88
C GLY A 200 20.13 -8.62 -18.60
N ARG A 201 20.92 -8.77 -17.52
CA ARG A 201 20.76 -8.06 -16.25
C ARG A 201 20.46 -6.58 -16.54
N GLY A 202 19.30 -6.09 -16.07
CA GLY A 202 18.89 -4.69 -16.23
C GLY A 202 17.62 -4.45 -17.05
N SER A 203 16.97 -5.49 -17.58
CA SER A 203 15.64 -5.37 -18.21
C SER A 203 14.51 -5.43 -17.17
N MET A 204 13.45 -4.67 -17.40
CA MET A 204 12.19 -4.71 -16.66
C MET A 204 11.07 -5.24 -17.56
N GLU A 205 10.19 -6.07 -17.01
CA GLU A 205 8.98 -6.52 -17.70
C GLU A 205 7.86 -5.49 -17.47
N ILE A 206 7.24 -5.05 -18.57
CA ILE A 206 6.14 -4.08 -18.59
C ILE A 206 5.12 -4.60 -19.60
N ASN A 207 3.88 -4.87 -19.18
CA ASN A 207 2.83 -5.45 -20.03
C ASN A 207 3.27 -6.73 -20.78
N GLY A 208 3.98 -7.63 -20.10
CA GLY A 208 4.44 -8.90 -20.67
C GLY A 208 5.58 -8.80 -21.68
N ARG A 209 6.18 -7.61 -21.86
CA ARG A 209 7.34 -7.38 -22.73
C ARG A 209 8.51 -6.83 -21.93
N ARG A 210 9.73 -7.23 -22.31
CA ARG A 210 10.96 -6.78 -21.63
C ARG A 210 11.54 -5.56 -22.30
N PHE A 211 11.81 -4.54 -21.50
CA PHE A 211 12.42 -3.29 -21.92
C PHE A 211 13.65 -3.01 -21.08
N THR A 212 14.63 -2.32 -21.67
CA THR A 212 15.89 -1.98 -20.99
C THR A 212 15.97 -0.48 -20.75
N TYR A 213 15.53 0.32 -21.71
CA TYR A 213 15.59 1.78 -21.63
C TYR A 213 14.22 2.41 -21.77
N ILE A 214 14.08 3.58 -21.16
CA ILE A 214 12.96 4.49 -21.29
C ILE A 214 13.49 5.83 -21.81
N MET A 215 12.77 6.39 -22.78
CA MET A 215 12.88 7.78 -23.19
C MET A 215 11.54 8.44 -22.92
N ILE A 216 11.57 9.55 -22.20
CA ILE A 216 10.42 10.41 -21.94
C ILE A 216 10.60 11.67 -22.79
N GLY A 217 9.66 11.90 -23.70
CA GLY A 217 9.58 13.08 -24.54
C GLY A 217 9.22 14.33 -23.74
N ASP A 218 9.58 15.48 -24.30
CA ASP A 218 9.25 16.80 -23.74
C ASP A 218 7.73 17.10 -23.78
#